data_AF-A0A7X3L0L1-F1
#
_entry.id   AF-A0A7X3L0L1-F1
#
_cell.length_a   1.000
_cell.length_b   1.000
_cell.length_c   1.000
_cell.angle_alpha   90.00
_cell.angle_beta   90.00
_cell.angle_gamma   90.00
#
_symmetry.space_group_name_H-M   'P 1'
#
loop_
_entity.id
_entity.type
_entity.pdbx_description
1 polymer ?
#
loop_
_entity_poly.entity_id
_entity_poly.type
_entity_poly.pdbx_seq_one_letter_code
_entity_poly.pdbx_strand_id
1 'polypeptide(L)'
;MSERTTSRVIPRLAPHDSVPLLTEVVELPDEAFTEQLAEPFAEPTRQEAPVIDTAHMPDSGLVTAVGDTGDAEPISAFYDTEPPVLSEVEAFVPAEEDLRAMRTELLTRVMMRFRTEWPQVVEAHTEATLQARLAPLTAQLASELTQALEARLVEWLDATLEEIERDPGGV
;
A
#
# COMPACT_ATOMS: atom_id res chain seq x y z
N MET A 1 -48.08 6.84 -15.81
CA MET A 1 -46.62 6.99 -15.76
C MET A 1 -46.30 7.82 -14.53
N SER A 2 -46.13 7.19 -13.36
CA SER A 2 -45.85 7.90 -12.10
C SER A 2 -44.33 8.00 -11.93
N GLU A 3 -43.79 9.20 -12.09
CA GLU A 3 -42.39 9.49 -11.82
C GLU A 3 -42.20 9.57 -10.30
N ARG A 4 -41.53 8.55 -9.74
CA ARG A 4 -41.12 8.52 -8.33
C ARG A 4 -39.80 9.28 -8.20
N THR A 5 -39.87 10.59 -7.98
CA THR A 5 -38.70 11.40 -7.63
C THR A 5 -38.23 10.96 -6.23
N THR A 6 -37.19 10.12 -6.15
CA THR A 6 -36.57 9.74 -4.90
C THR A 6 -35.67 10.89 -4.43
N SER A 7 -36.30 11.87 -3.77
CA SER A 7 -35.60 12.94 -3.07
C SER A 7 -34.67 12.32 -2.03
N ARG A 8 -33.36 12.31 -2.31
CA ARG A 8 -32.34 11.86 -1.36
C ARG A 8 -32.30 12.86 -0.20
N VAL A 9 -32.92 12.50 0.91
CA VAL A 9 -32.85 13.22 2.18
C VAL A 9 -31.41 13.14 2.67
N ILE A 10 -30.70 14.26 2.70
CA ILE A 10 -29.39 14.36 3.35
C ILE A 10 -29.66 14.40 4.87
N PRO A 11 -29.26 13.38 5.65
CA PRO A 11 -29.43 13.40 7.10
C PRO A 11 -28.70 14.62 7.67
N ARG A 12 -29.39 15.39 8.52
CA ARG A 12 -28.74 16.48 9.26
C ARG A 12 -27.87 15.84 10.33
N LEU A 13 -26.56 16.07 10.25
CA LEU A 13 -25.59 15.65 11.28
C LEU A 13 -26.11 16.10 12.65
N ALA A 14 -26.42 15.14 13.51
CA ALA A 14 -26.81 15.40 14.88
C ALA A 14 -25.58 15.89 15.68
N PRO A 15 -25.74 16.58 16.81
CA PRO A 15 -24.60 17.05 17.63
C PRO A 15 -23.66 15.94 18.13
N HIS A 16 -24.09 14.69 18.06
CA HIS A 16 -23.31 13.50 18.43
C HIS A 16 -22.84 12.68 17.21
N ASP A 17 -23.03 13.21 16.00
CA ASP A 17 -22.60 12.62 14.73
C ASP A 17 -21.16 13.08 14.42
N SER A 18 -20.29 13.01 15.43
CA SER A 18 -18.88 13.31 15.30
C SER A 18 -18.17 12.09 14.76
N VAL A 19 -17.70 12.16 13.51
CA VAL A 19 -16.71 11.23 12.97
C VAL A 19 -15.51 11.25 13.93
N PRO A 20 -15.14 10.14 14.58
CA PRO A 20 -13.98 10.13 15.44
C PRO A 20 -12.75 10.48 14.60
N LEU A 21 -12.12 11.61 14.90
CA LEU A 21 -10.80 11.93 14.37
C LEU A 21 -9.84 10.93 15.01
N LEU A 22 -9.38 9.94 14.24
CA LEU A 22 -8.30 9.06 14.64
C LEU A 22 -7.01 9.91 14.67
N THR A 23 -6.79 10.62 15.78
CA THR A 23 -5.60 11.43 16.03
C THR A 23 -4.43 10.61 16.57
N GLU A 24 -4.53 9.28 16.54
CA GLU A 24 -3.41 8.41 16.87
C GLU A 24 -2.40 8.46 15.72
N VAL A 25 -1.33 9.22 15.93
CA VAL A 25 -0.13 9.16 15.10
C VAL A 25 0.52 7.81 15.40
N VAL A 26 0.33 6.84 14.50
CA VAL A 26 1.09 5.60 14.54
C VAL A 26 2.50 5.93 14.06
N GLU A 27 3.45 6.02 14.99
CA GLU A 27 4.88 5.97 14.64
C GLU A 27 5.17 4.58 14.08
N LEU A 28 5.30 4.50 12.76
CA LEU A 28 5.81 3.30 12.11
C LEU A 28 7.29 3.17 12.51
N PRO A 29 7.74 2.01 13.02
CA PRO A 29 9.15 1.81 13.29
C PRO A 29 9.93 1.92 11.96
N ASP A 30 10.99 2.73 11.94
CA ASP A 30 11.88 2.91 10.78
C ASP A 30 12.42 1.57 10.24
N GLU A 31 12.43 0.53 11.08
CA GLU A 31 12.90 -0.81 10.74
C GLU A 31 12.04 -1.52 9.68
N ALA A 32 10.75 -1.17 9.56
CA ALA A 32 9.86 -1.75 8.55
C ALA A 32 10.25 -1.37 7.10
N PHE A 33 11.03 -0.30 6.91
CA PHE A 33 11.60 0.07 5.61
C PHE A 33 13.01 -0.49 5.40
N THR A 34 13.72 -0.90 6.46
CA THR A 34 15.08 -1.47 6.35
C THR A 34 15.11 -2.99 6.33
N GLU A 35 14.11 -3.71 6.85
CA GLU A 35 14.09 -5.18 6.77
C GLU A 35 13.85 -5.70 5.35
N GLN A 36 13.18 -4.94 4.47
CA GLN A 36 13.07 -5.30 3.06
C GLN A 36 14.42 -5.22 2.30
N LEU A 37 15.48 -4.68 2.92
CA LEU A 37 16.84 -4.61 2.36
C LEU A 37 17.75 -5.74 2.85
N ALA A 38 17.27 -6.65 3.70
CA ALA A 38 18.14 -7.57 4.45
C ALA A 38 17.82 -9.08 4.33
N GLU A 39 17.08 -9.53 3.31
CA GLU A 39 17.05 -10.98 2.97
C GLU A 39 17.67 -11.25 1.59
N PRO A 40 18.57 -12.25 1.46
CA PRO A 40 19.17 -12.64 0.19
C PRO A 40 18.13 -13.41 -0.64
N PHE A 41 17.33 -12.68 -1.42
CA PHE A 41 16.51 -13.29 -2.45
C PHE A 41 17.41 -13.87 -3.55
N ALA A 42 17.37 -15.20 -3.67
CA ALA A 42 17.83 -15.95 -4.82
C ALA A 42 17.24 -15.37 -6.11
N GLU A 43 18.07 -15.33 -7.15
CA GLU A 43 17.85 -14.68 -8.45
C GLU A 43 16.46 -14.94 -9.07
N PRO A 44 15.71 -13.87 -9.37
CA PRO A 44 14.91 -13.79 -10.58
C PRO A 44 15.68 -12.95 -11.60
N THR A 45 15.85 -13.50 -12.79
CA THR A 45 16.50 -12.93 -13.98
C THR A 45 16.19 -11.43 -14.15
N ARG A 46 17.12 -10.59 -13.70
CA ARG A 46 17.01 -9.12 -13.81
C ARG A 46 17.46 -8.75 -15.23
N GLN A 47 16.49 -8.51 -16.11
CA GLN A 47 16.75 -7.65 -17.25
C GLN A 47 17.23 -6.30 -16.70
N GLU A 48 18.46 -5.94 -17.03
CA GLU A 48 19.16 -4.76 -16.59
C GLU A 48 18.39 -3.50 -17.01
N ALA A 49 17.63 -2.93 -16.07
CA ALA A 49 17.22 -1.55 -16.17
C ALA A 49 18.47 -0.68 -15.96
N PRO A 50 18.79 0.26 -16.87
CA PRO A 50 19.95 1.12 -16.69
C PRO A 50 19.75 1.99 -15.45
N VAL A 51 20.57 1.76 -14.43
CA VAL A 51 20.65 2.61 -13.24
C VAL A 51 21.26 3.93 -13.68
N ILE A 52 20.45 4.99 -13.69
CA ILE A 52 20.92 6.33 -14.00
C ILE A 52 21.71 6.84 -12.80
N ASP A 53 23.00 7.08 -13.01
CA ASP A 53 23.88 7.71 -12.01
C ASP A 53 23.48 9.18 -11.82
N THR A 54 23.02 9.50 -10.61
CA THR A 54 22.52 10.83 -10.24
C THR A 54 23.57 11.67 -9.50
N ALA A 55 24.78 11.14 -9.27
CA ALA A 55 25.80 11.79 -8.45
C ALA A 55 26.35 13.11 -9.05
N HIS A 56 26.12 13.36 -10.34
CA HIS A 56 26.63 14.54 -11.05
C HIS A 56 25.56 15.34 -11.80
N MET A 57 24.28 15.17 -11.44
CA MET A 57 23.19 15.90 -12.09
C MET A 57 23.11 17.35 -11.56
N PRO A 58 23.10 18.38 -12.44
CA PRO A 58 22.90 19.76 -11.99
C PRO A 58 21.46 19.96 -11.49
N ASP A 59 21.27 20.72 -10.41
CA ASP A 59 19.97 20.96 -9.74
C ASP A 59 18.87 21.53 -10.65
N SER A 60 19.24 22.03 -11.84
CA SER A 60 18.29 22.53 -12.85
C SER A 60 17.58 21.41 -13.64
N GLY A 61 17.97 20.14 -13.50
CA GLY A 61 17.29 18.99 -14.12
C GLY A 61 17.28 18.98 -15.66
N LEU A 62 18.02 19.86 -16.32
CA LEU A 62 18.09 19.94 -17.78
C LEU A 62 19.27 19.10 -18.28
N VAL A 63 18.98 17.93 -18.85
CA VAL A 63 19.97 17.03 -19.45
C VAL A 63 20.22 17.46 -20.89
N THR A 64 21.34 18.14 -21.15
CA THR A 64 21.66 18.66 -22.50
C THR A 64 22.57 17.75 -23.33
N ALA A 65 23.05 16.63 -22.78
CA ALA A 65 23.80 15.64 -23.54
C ALA A 65 23.73 14.27 -22.86
N VAL A 66 23.19 13.28 -23.58
CA VAL A 66 23.36 11.86 -23.25
C VAL A 66 24.59 11.39 -24.00
N GLY A 67 25.69 11.18 -23.27
CA GLY A 67 26.94 10.67 -23.82
C GLY A 67 26.89 9.16 -24.03
N ASP A 68 26.98 8.79 -25.31
CA ASP A 68 27.81 7.71 -25.87
C ASP A 68 28.22 6.55 -24.94
N THR A 69 27.46 5.44 -25.00
CA THR A 69 27.94 4.11 -24.56
C THR A 69 28.71 3.47 -25.70
N GLY A 70 30.01 3.31 -25.51
CA GLY A 70 30.98 3.02 -26.56
C GLY A 70 30.97 1.63 -27.22
N ASP A 71 31.91 1.55 -28.16
CA ASP A 71 32.36 0.44 -29.02
C ASP A 71 31.46 0.00 -30.18
N ALA A 72 31.59 0.75 -31.28
CA ALA A 72 31.57 0.17 -32.62
C ALA A 72 32.90 0.49 -33.33
N GLU A 73 33.65 -0.55 -33.69
CA GLU A 73 34.84 -0.54 -34.53
C GLU A 73 34.74 0.43 -35.73
N PRO A 74 35.85 1.03 -36.18
CA PRO A 74 35.82 2.06 -37.20
C PRO A 74 35.49 1.47 -38.57
N ILE A 75 34.24 1.62 -39.01
CA ILE A 75 33.87 1.38 -40.42
C ILE A 75 34.34 2.58 -41.24
N SER A 76 35.65 2.66 -41.48
CA SER A 76 36.22 3.54 -42.48
C SER A 76 35.97 2.97 -43.87
N ALA A 77 34.78 3.16 -44.44
CA ALA A 77 34.53 2.88 -45.86
C ALA A 77 33.13 3.33 -46.30
N PHE A 78 33.11 4.46 -47.01
CA PHE A 78 32.09 4.89 -47.98
C PHE A 78 30.68 5.16 -47.44
N TYR A 79 30.31 6.44 -47.29
CA TYR A 79 29.43 7.13 -48.24
C TYR A 79 29.67 8.65 -48.09
N ASP A 80 30.14 9.26 -49.17
CA ASP A 80 30.17 10.70 -49.37
C ASP A 80 28.73 11.17 -49.60
N THR A 81 27.97 11.28 -48.50
CA THR A 81 26.60 11.78 -48.52
C THR A 81 26.44 12.65 -47.29
N GLU A 82 26.53 13.95 -47.53
CA GLU A 82 26.23 15.03 -46.60
C GLU A 82 24.96 14.65 -45.82
N PRO A 83 25.03 14.48 -44.48
CA PRO A 83 23.85 14.13 -43.72
C PRO A 83 22.82 15.25 -43.91
N PRO A 84 21.54 14.93 -44.19
CA PRO A 84 20.51 15.95 -44.18
C PRO A 84 20.57 16.59 -42.80
N VAL A 85 20.81 17.90 -42.77
CA VAL A 85 20.80 18.73 -41.58
C VAL A 85 19.60 18.28 -40.74
N LEU A 86 19.88 17.62 -39.62
CA LEU A 86 18.85 17.31 -38.64
C LEU A 86 18.36 18.66 -38.16
N SER A 87 17.25 19.12 -38.75
CA SER A 87 16.49 20.26 -38.26
C SER A 87 16.37 20.07 -36.77
N GLU A 88 16.85 21.05 -36.01
CA GLU A 88 16.77 21.08 -34.55
C GLU A 88 15.42 20.52 -34.13
N VAL A 89 15.43 19.41 -33.39
CA VAL A 89 14.26 18.95 -32.65
C VAL A 89 14.04 20.05 -31.62
N GLU A 90 13.24 21.07 -31.97
CA GLU A 90 12.78 22.08 -31.04
C GLU A 90 12.24 21.31 -29.82
N ALA A 91 12.87 21.53 -28.66
CA ALA A 91 12.38 20.99 -27.42
C ALA A 91 10.91 21.41 -27.32
N PHE A 92 9.98 20.44 -27.29
CA PHE A 92 8.57 20.71 -27.10
C PHE A 92 8.41 21.33 -25.71
N VAL A 93 8.43 22.65 -25.64
CA VAL A 93 8.07 23.40 -24.45
C VAL A 93 6.56 23.59 -24.55
N PRO A 94 5.75 22.78 -23.84
CA PRO A 94 4.31 22.91 -23.91
C PRO A 94 3.92 24.35 -23.56
N ALA A 95 3.03 24.93 -24.34
CA ALA A 95 2.53 26.25 -24.03
C ALA A 95 1.81 26.21 -22.68
N GLU A 96 1.74 27.34 -21.98
CA GLU A 96 1.08 27.39 -20.67
C GLU A 96 -0.40 26.95 -20.72
N GLU A 97 -1.03 27.10 -21.89
CA GLU A 97 -2.36 26.57 -22.18
C GLU A 97 -2.41 25.03 -22.19
N ASP A 98 -1.42 24.36 -22.79
CA ASP A 98 -1.32 22.90 -22.82
C ASP A 98 -1.11 22.35 -21.41
N LEU A 99 -0.32 23.04 -20.59
CA LEU A 99 -0.13 22.69 -19.18
C LEU A 99 -1.43 22.86 -18.37
N ARG A 100 -2.22 23.91 -18.63
CA ARG A 100 -3.54 24.09 -18.00
C ARG A 100 -4.54 23.03 -18.45
N ALA A 101 -4.57 22.68 -19.73
CA ALA A 101 -5.42 21.62 -20.26
C ALA A 101 -5.07 20.26 -19.64
N MET A 102 -3.78 19.91 -19.62
CA MET A 102 -3.29 18.65 -19.04
C MET A 102 -3.58 18.57 -17.55
N ARG A 103 -3.40 19.67 -16.80
CA ARG A 103 -3.78 19.72 -15.36
C ARG A 103 -5.26 19.46 -15.15
N THR A 104 -6.11 20.04 -16.00
CA THR A 104 -7.57 19.88 -15.91
C THR A 104 -8.00 18.45 -16.24
N GLU A 105 -7.38 17.83 -17.25
CA GLU A 105 -7.61 16.43 -17.59
C GLU A 105 -7.15 15.50 -16.47
N LEU A 106 -5.94 15.70 -15.94
CA LEU A 106 -5.39 14.92 -14.83
C LEU A 106 -6.29 15.04 -13.60
N LEU A 107 -6.72 16.25 -13.24
CA LEU A 107 -7.64 16.45 -12.13
C LEU A 107 -8.96 15.72 -12.38
N THR A 108 -9.51 15.79 -13.59
CA THR A 108 -10.76 15.08 -13.93
C THR A 108 -10.60 13.56 -13.78
N ARG A 109 -9.47 13.00 -14.25
CA ARG A 109 -9.19 11.57 -14.16
C ARG A 109 -8.96 11.13 -12.71
N VAL A 110 -8.18 11.90 -11.95
CA VAL A 110 -7.94 11.64 -10.51
C VAL A 110 -9.25 11.72 -9.73
N MET A 111 -10.07 12.76 -9.96
CA MET A 111 -11.35 12.91 -9.27
C MET A 111 -12.32 11.78 -9.61
N MET A 112 -12.36 11.35 -10.88
CA MET A 112 -13.19 10.22 -11.28
C MET A 112 -12.73 8.93 -10.61
N ARG A 113 -11.42 8.65 -10.66
CA ARG A 113 -10.79 7.48 -10.04
C ARG A 113 -10.99 7.47 -8.53
N PHE A 114 -10.79 8.61 -7.87
CA PHE A 114 -11.08 8.78 -6.46
C PHE A 114 -12.55 8.47 -6.15
N ARG A 115 -13.49 8.95 -6.96
CA ARG A 115 -14.92 8.68 -6.72
C ARG A 115 -15.29 7.20 -6.90
N THR A 116 -14.65 6.48 -7.81
CA THR A 116 -15.05 5.11 -8.18
C THR A 116 -14.24 4.01 -7.50
N GLU A 117 -12.94 4.22 -7.31
CA GLU A 117 -12.01 3.20 -6.81
C GLU A 117 -11.68 3.40 -5.32
N TRP A 118 -11.66 4.64 -4.83
CA TRP A 118 -11.31 4.91 -3.42
C TRP A 118 -12.21 4.19 -2.41
N PRO A 119 -13.55 4.14 -2.57
CA PRO A 119 -14.40 3.44 -1.61
C PRO A 119 -14.04 1.96 -1.46
N GLN A 120 -13.70 1.29 -2.55
CA GLN A 120 -13.31 -0.12 -2.56
C GLN A 120 -11.95 -0.34 -1.90
N VAL A 121 -11.00 0.57 -2.14
CA VAL A 121 -9.67 0.53 -1.49
C VAL A 121 -9.80 0.73 0.03
N VAL A 122 -10.62 1.68 0.47
CA VAL A 122 -10.87 1.91 1.89
C VAL A 122 -11.53 0.70 2.52
N GLU A 123 -12.57 0.14 1.90
CA GLU A 123 -13.25 -1.06 2.40
C GLU A 123 -12.26 -2.23 2.56
N ALA A 124 -11.50 -2.56 1.51
CA ALA A 124 -10.52 -3.63 1.55
C ALA A 124 -9.43 -3.41 2.62
N HIS A 125 -8.94 -2.18 2.75
CA HIS A 125 -7.96 -1.85 3.78
C HIS A 125 -8.54 -1.95 5.19
N THR A 126 -9.77 -1.49 5.41
CA THR A 126 -10.44 -1.59 6.71
C THR A 126 -10.74 -3.05 7.06
N GLU A 127 -11.19 -3.85 6.11
CA GLU A 127 -11.44 -5.28 6.31
C GLU A 127 -10.15 -6.01 6.67
N ALA A 128 -9.08 -5.81 5.90
CA ALA A 128 -7.77 -6.41 6.19
C ALA A 128 -7.26 -6.00 7.59
N THR A 129 -7.41 -4.72 7.94
CA THR A 129 -7.01 -4.22 9.27
C THR A 129 -7.83 -4.87 10.39
N LEU A 130 -9.15 -4.96 10.23
CA LEU A 130 -10.03 -5.60 11.22
C LEU A 130 -9.71 -7.08 11.37
N GLN A 131 -9.50 -7.80 10.27
CA GLN A 131 -9.13 -9.22 10.29
C GLN A 131 -7.77 -9.43 10.98
N ALA A 132 -6.77 -8.60 10.66
CA ALA A 132 -5.44 -8.67 11.28
C ALA A 132 -5.48 -8.45 12.80
N ARG A 133 -6.43 -7.67 13.31
CA ARG A 133 -6.59 -7.41 14.75
C ARG A 133 -7.49 -8.43 15.44
N LEU A 134 -8.60 -8.83 14.80
CA LEU A 134 -9.57 -9.73 15.41
C LEU A 134 -9.07 -11.18 15.47
N ALA A 135 -8.40 -11.67 14.43
CA ALA A 135 -7.91 -13.05 14.39
C ALA A 135 -6.97 -13.43 15.57
N PRO A 136 -5.95 -12.63 15.95
CA PRO A 136 -5.12 -12.96 17.10
C PRO A 136 -5.88 -12.82 18.43
N LEU A 137 -6.76 -11.83 18.57
CA LEU A 137 -7.55 -11.63 19.78
C LEU A 137 -8.51 -12.79 20.04
N THR A 138 -9.16 -13.31 19.00
CA THR A 138 -10.06 -14.46 19.14
C THR A 138 -9.29 -15.74 19.46
N ALA A 139 -8.11 -15.95 18.87
CA ALA A 139 -7.24 -17.07 19.19
C ALA A 139 -6.75 -17.01 20.64
N GLN A 140 -6.36 -15.83 21.13
CA GLN A 140 -5.92 -15.62 22.51
C GLN A 140 -7.07 -15.86 23.51
N LEU A 141 -8.26 -15.33 23.23
CA LEU A 141 -9.41 -15.55 24.11
C LEU A 141 -9.79 -17.04 24.16
N ALA A 142 -9.71 -17.75 23.04
CA ALA A 142 -9.97 -19.19 23.01
C ALA A 142 -8.95 -19.99 23.83
N SER A 143 -7.67 -19.63 23.76
CA SER A 143 -6.62 -20.31 24.54
C SER A 143 -6.78 -20.05 26.04
N GLU A 144 -7.04 -18.81 26.44
CA GLU A 144 -7.26 -18.44 27.84
C GLU A 144 -8.50 -19.12 28.44
N LEU A 145 -9.61 -19.15 27.70
CA LEU A 145 -10.82 -19.85 28.15
C LEU A 145 -10.58 -21.35 28.28
N THR A 146 -9.86 -21.96 27.34
CA THR A 146 -9.53 -23.39 27.40
C THR A 146 -8.67 -23.69 28.63
N GLN A 147 -7.62 -22.90 28.86
CA GLN A 147 -6.73 -23.07 30.01
C GLN A 147 -7.46 -22.84 31.34
N ALA A 148 -8.34 -21.84 31.42
CA ALA A 148 -9.13 -21.57 32.61
C ALA A 148 -10.12 -22.71 32.92
N LEU A 149 -10.77 -23.27 31.89
CA LEU A 149 -11.66 -24.41 32.04
C LEU A 149 -10.89 -25.67 32.46
N GLU A 150 -9.74 -25.95 31.86
CA GLU A 150 -8.88 -27.08 32.25
C GLU A 150 -8.43 -26.96 33.71
N ALA A 151 -7.93 -25.79 34.11
CA ALA A 151 -7.50 -25.57 35.49
C ALA A 151 -8.65 -25.77 36.48
N ARG A 152 -9.85 -25.25 36.16
CA ARG A 152 -11.02 -25.41 37.03
C ARG A 152 -11.53 -26.84 37.07
N LEU A 153 -11.47 -27.56 35.95
CA LEU A 153 -11.85 -28.96 35.88
C LEU A 153 -10.88 -29.83 36.68
N VAL A 154 -9.58 -29.60 36.57
CA VAL A 154 -8.56 -30.31 37.35
C VAL A 154 -8.75 -30.04 38.84
N GLU A 155 -8.90 -28.77 39.24
CA GLU A 155 -9.14 -28.40 40.64
C GLU A 155 -10.42 -29.07 41.19
N TRP A 156 -11.49 -29.07 40.39
CA TRP A 156 -12.74 -29.72 40.79
C TRP A 156 -12.59 -31.25 40.88
N LEU A 157 -11.93 -31.88 39.89
CA LEU A 157 -11.68 -33.32 39.90
C LEU A 157 -10.84 -33.71 41.11
N ASP A 158 -9.75 -32.99 41.40
CA ASP A 158 -8.90 -33.22 42.56
C ASP A 158 -9.70 -33.12 43.87
N ALA A 159 -10.52 -32.07 44.02
CA ALA A 159 -11.38 -31.90 45.20
C ALA A 159 -12.41 -33.03 45.34
N THR A 160 -13.03 -33.47 44.24
CA THR A 160 -14.01 -34.57 44.27
C THR A 160 -13.37 -35.92 44.56
N LEU A 161 -12.17 -36.18 44.04
CA LEU A 161 -11.43 -37.39 44.34
C LEU A 161 -11.02 -37.42 45.80
N GLU A 162 -10.53 -36.30 46.34
CA GLU A 162 -10.20 -36.19 47.77
C GLU A 162 -11.44 -36.40 48.66
N GLU A 163 -12.61 -35.90 48.27
CA GLU A 163 -13.87 -36.14 48.99
C GLU A 163 -14.26 -37.63 48.99
N ILE A 164 -14.16 -38.31 47.85
CA ILE A 164 -14.45 -39.75 47.72
C ILE A 164 -13.44 -40.60 48.50
N GLU A 165 -12.15 -40.24 48.48
CA GLU A 165 -11.12 -40.94 49.26
C GLU A 165 -11.31 -40.75 50.76
N ARG A 166 -11.83 -39.59 51.17
CA ARG A 166 -12.10 -39.26 52.58
C ARG A 166 -13.35 -39.92 53.12
N ASP A 167 -14.36 -40.16 52.28
CA ASP A 167 -15.59 -40.89 52.63
C ASP A 167 -15.93 -42.00 51.60
N PRO A 168 -15.14 -43.09 51.56
CA PRO A 168 -15.32 -44.17 50.57
C PRO A 168 -16.59 -44.99 50.78
N GLY A 169 -17.41 -44.64 51.78
CA GLY A 169 -18.57 -45.41 52.22
C GLY A 169 -19.73 -44.54 52.69
N GLY A 170 -20.05 -43.45 51.97
CA GLY A 170 -21.23 -42.61 52.23
C GLY A 170 -22.59 -43.30 51.99
N VAL A 171 -22.83 -44.40 52.73
CA VAL A 171 -24.11 -44.98 53.18
C VAL A 171 -23.86 -45.63 54.55
#